data_AF-Q3YAR1-F1
#
_entry.id   AF-Q3YAR1-F1
#
_cell.length_a   1.000
_cell.length_b   1.000
_cell.length_c   1.000
_cell.angle_alpha   90.00
_cell.angle_beta   90.00
_cell.angle_gamma   90.00
#
_symmetry.space_group_name_H-M   'P 1'
#
loop_
_entity.id
_entity.type
_entity.pdbx_description
1 polymer ?
#
loop_
_entity_poly.entity_id
_entity_poly.type
_entity_poly.pdbx_seq_one_letter_code
_entity_poly.pdbx_strand_id
1 'polypeptide(L)'
;KMAAEEEKRLRHDVMAHVHTFGHCCPKAAGIIHLGATSCYVGDNTDLIILRNALDLLLPKLARVISRLADFAKERASLPTLGFTHFQPAQLTTVGKRCCLWIQDLCMDLQNLKRVRDDLRFRGVKGTTGTQASFLQLFEGDDHKVEQLDKMVT
;
A
#
# COMPACT_ATOMS: atom_id res chain seq x y z
N LYS A 1 -0.96 0.59 27.43
CA LYS A 1 -1.76 -0.05 28.51
C LYS A 1 -3.18 0.48 28.50
N MET A 2 -3.39 1.80 28.60
CA MET A 2 -4.72 2.43 28.51
C MET A 2 -5.56 2.00 27.28
N ALA A 3 -5.00 2.05 26.06
CA ALA A 3 -5.75 1.66 24.86
C ALA A 3 -6.33 0.23 24.92
N ALA A 4 -5.56 -0.74 25.43
CA ALA A 4 -6.03 -2.12 25.56
C ALA A 4 -7.15 -2.28 26.62
N GLU A 5 -7.09 -1.49 27.70
CA GLU A 5 -8.14 -1.47 28.73
C GLU A 5 -9.42 -0.81 28.19
N GLU A 6 -9.28 0.29 27.47
CA GLU A 6 -10.38 0.97 26.77
C GLU A 6 -11.01 0.08 25.70
N GLU A 7 -10.22 -0.66 24.93
CA GLU A 7 -10.70 -1.58 23.91
C GLU A 7 -11.53 -2.70 24.54
N LYS A 8 -11.06 -3.28 25.65
CA LYS A 8 -11.82 -4.30 26.40
C LYS A 8 -13.17 -3.77 26.89
N ARG A 9 -13.23 -2.48 27.28
CA ARG A 9 -14.44 -1.81 27.78
C ARG A 9 -15.41 -1.43 26.65
N LEU A 10 -14.90 -0.84 25.58
CA LEU A 10 -15.68 -0.29 24.46
C LEU A 10 -15.99 -1.32 23.38
N ARG A 11 -15.23 -2.42 23.32
CA ARG A 11 -15.25 -3.42 22.24
C ARG A 11 -15.04 -2.80 20.86
N HIS A 12 -14.23 -1.75 20.80
CA HIS A 12 -13.88 -1.05 19.58
C HIS A 12 -12.50 -0.40 19.72
N ASP A 13 -11.55 -0.91 18.95
CA ASP A 13 -10.15 -0.51 18.86
C ASP A 13 -9.95 0.98 18.51
N VAL A 14 -10.56 1.48 17.44
CA VAL A 14 -10.43 2.88 17.02
C VAL A 14 -10.94 3.81 18.11
N MET A 15 -12.11 3.52 18.68
CA MET A 15 -12.64 4.35 19.76
C MET A 15 -11.76 4.29 21.01
N ALA A 16 -11.20 3.13 21.34
CA ALA A 16 -10.24 3.02 22.44
C ALA A 16 -9.00 3.89 22.22
N HIS A 17 -8.50 3.95 20.99
CA HIS A 17 -7.39 4.84 20.62
C HIS A 17 -7.79 6.32 20.58
N VAL A 18 -9.01 6.67 20.14
CA VAL A 18 -9.53 8.05 20.21
C VAL A 18 -9.61 8.52 21.67
N HIS A 19 -10.15 7.71 22.57
CA HIS A 19 -10.21 8.02 24.01
C HIS A 19 -8.83 8.13 24.64
N THR A 20 -7.93 7.19 24.33
CA THR A 20 -6.54 7.22 24.80
C THR A 20 -5.82 8.48 24.32
N PHE A 21 -6.01 8.86 23.04
CA PHE A 21 -5.36 10.04 22.48
C PHE A 21 -5.95 11.34 23.03
N GLY A 22 -7.26 11.39 23.26
CA GLY A 22 -7.91 12.51 23.95
C GLY A 22 -7.39 12.70 25.37
N HIS A 23 -7.09 11.62 26.09
CA HIS A 23 -6.47 11.69 27.42
C HIS A 23 -5.05 12.27 27.37
N CYS A 24 -4.26 11.88 26.36
CA CYS A 24 -2.92 12.45 26.14
C CYS A 24 -2.98 13.90 25.64
N CYS A 25 -4.07 14.31 24.99
CA CYS A 25 -4.24 15.64 24.40
C CYS A 25 -5.54 16.32 24.87
N PRO A 26 -5.67 16.71 26.15
CA PRO A 26 -6.93 17.19 26.72
C PRO A 26 -7.55 18.38 25.98
N LYS A 27 -6.71 19.29 25.45
CA LYS A 27 -7.17 20.46 24.68
C LYS A 27 -7.78 20.09 23.32
N ALA A 28 -7.37 18.98 22.72
CA ALA A 28 -7.85 18.50 21.43
C ALA A 28 -8.93 17.41 21.56
N ALA A 29 -9.14 16.86 22.76
CA ALA A 29 -10.02 15.72 23.00
C ALA A 29 -11.41 15.86 22.37
N GLY A 30 -12.02 17.05 22.43
CA GLY A 30 -13.35 17.31 21.88
C GLY A 30 -13.43 17.39 20.35
N ILE A 31 -12.30 17.49 19.65
CA ILE A 31 -12.25 17.63 18.18
C ILE A 31 -11.52 16.48 17.47
N ILE A 32 -10.92 15.54 18.23
CA ILE A 32 -10.33 14.34 17.64
C ILE A 32 -11.44 13.51 16.99
N HIS A 33 -11.23 13.11 15.74
CA HIS A 33 -12.16 12.27 14.97
C HIS A 33 -13.53 12.91 14.67
N LEU A 34 -13.63 14.24 14.80
CA LEU A 34 -14.88 14.97 14.56
C LEU A 34 -15.44 14.73 13.15
N GLY A 35 -16.68 14.24 13.08
CA GLY A 35 -17.40 13.95 11.83
C GLY A 35 -16.95 12.71 11.08
N ALA A 36 -15.80 12.14 11.45
CA ALA A 36 -15.24 10.96 10.81
C ALA A 36 -15.87 9.67 11.35
N THR A 37 -15.50 8.56 10.72
CA THR A 37 -15.88 7.20 11.11
C THR A 37 -14.64 6.33 11.25
N SER A 38 -14.74 5.17 11.89
CA SER A 38 -13.58 4.30 12.15
C SER A 38 -12.76 3.99 10.89
N CYS A 39 -13.42 3.77 9.73
CA CYS A 39 -12.77 3.57 8.43
C CYS A 39 -12.02 4.79 7.89
N TYR A 40 -12.22 5.99 8.44
CA TYR A 40 -11.37 7.14 8.13
C TYR A 40 -9.92 6.89 8.55
N VAL A 41 -9.69 6.36 9.75
CA VAL A 41 -8.32 6.05 10.18
C VAL A 41 -7.89 4.66 9.75
N GLY A 42 -8.76 3.65 9.77
CA GLY A 42 -8.44 2.29 9.35
C GLY A 42 -7.99 2.22 7.89
N ASP A 43 -8.93 2.41 6.97
CA ASP A 43 -8.68 2.22 5.53
C ASP A 43 -7.60 3.18 4.98
N ASN A 44 -7.57 4.45 5.42
CA ASN A 44 -6.53 5.37 4.97
C ASN A 44 -5.14 4.97 5.49
N THR A 45 -5.05 4.45 6.73
CA THR A 45 -3.77 3.94 7.26
C THR A 45 -3.33 2.70 6.50
N ASP A 46 -4.25 1.79 6.19
CA ASP A 46 -3.95 0.61 5.38
C ASP A 46 -3.41 1.00 4.00
N LEU A 47 -4.01 1.99 3.34
CA LEU A 47 -3.53 2.51 2.05
C LEU A 47 -2.12 3.13 2.17
N ILE A 48 -1.82 3.84 3.26
CA ILE A 48 -0.47 4.34 3.54
C ILE A 48 0.51 3.16 3.70
N ILE A 49 0.15 2.15 4.49
CA ILE A 49 0.98 0.98 4.74
C ILE A 49 1.24 0.22 3.43
N LEU A 50 0.21 -0.02 2.63
CA LEU A 50 0.31 -0.71 1.34
C LEU A 50 1.24 0.04 0.38
N ARG A 51 1.08 1.37 0.25
CA ARG A 51 1.98 2.19 -0.57
C ARG A 51 3.42 2.11 -0.09
N ASN A 52 3.64 2.27 1.21
CA ASN A 52 4.99 2.21 1.79
C ASN A 52 5.62 0.82 1.62
N ALA A 53 4.84 -0.25 1.75
CA ALA A 53 5.30 -1.61 1.51
C ALA A 53 5.74 -1.79 0.04
N LEU A 54 4.97 -1.27 -0.92
CA LEU A 54 5.34 -1.29 -2.34
C LEU A 54 6.61 -0.47 -2.59
N ASP A 55 6.74 0.72 -2.01
CA ASP A 55 7.95 1.56 -2.11
C ASP A 55 9.19 0.87 -1.51
N LEU A 56 9.03 -0.04 -0.53
CA LEU A 56 10.11 -0.89 0.00
C LEU A 56 10.45 -2.08 -0.90
N LEU A 57 9.45 -2.67 -1.57
CA LEU A 57 9.60 -3.86 -2.41
C LEU A 57 10.15 -3.54 -3.80
N LEU A 58 9.64 -2.50 -4.46
CA LEU A 58 10.05 -2.09 -5.81
C LEU A 58 11.57 -1.95 -5.99
N PRO A 59 12.33 -1.24 -5.13
CA PRO A 59 13.78 -1.15 -5.28
C PRO A 59 14.49 -2.47 -4.99
N LYS A 60 13.92 -3.37 -4.17
CA LYS A 60 14.49 -4.71 -3.94
C LYS A 60 14.32 -5.57 -5.19
N LEU A 61 13.15 -5.57 -5.80
CA LEU A 61 12.89 -6.28 -7.05
C LEU A 61 13.78 -5.76 -8.19
N ALA A 62 13.91 -4.44 -8.33
CA ALA A 62 14.82 -3.82 -9.30
C ALA A 62 16.29 -4.26 -9.07
N ARG A 63 16.73 -4.39 -7.81
CA ARG A 63 18.07 -4.92 -7.50
C ARG A 63 18.22 -6.39 -7.86
N VAL A 64 17.21 -7.24 -7.63
CA VAL A 64 17.23 -8.65 -8.06
C VAL A 64 17.39 -8.73 -9.56
N ILE A 65 16.59 -7.97 -10.31
CA ILE A 65 16.67 -7.86 -11.78
C ILE A 65 18.07 -7.42 -12.20
N SER A 66 18.62 -6.37 -11.59
CA SER A 66 19.97 -5.87 -11.90
C SER A 66 21.04 -6.93 -11.68
N ARG A 67 21.00 -7.68 -10.57
CA ARG A 67 22.00 -8.71 -10.26
C ARG A 67 21.90 -9.91 -11.20
N LEU A 68 20.68 -10.31 -11.56
CA LEU A 68 20.48 -11.33 -12.58
C LEU A 68 20.92 -10.85 -13.96
N ALA A 69 20.72 -9.58 -14.29
CA ALA A 69 21.20 -9.01 -15.56
C ALA A 69 22.73 -8.99 -15.65
N ASP A 70 23.42 -8.65 -14.55
CA ASP A 70 24.89 -8.74 -14.48
C ASP A 70 25.36 -10.20 -14.70
N PHE A 71 24.73 -11.16 -14.00
CA PHE A 71 25.00 -12.59 -14.18
C PHE A 71 24.73 -13.07 -15.61
N ALA A 72 23.60 -12.66 -16.21
CA ALA A 72 23.22 -13.03 -17.55
C ALA A 72 24.22 -12.52 -18.60
N LYS A 73 24.74 -11.30 -18.41
CA LYS A 73 25.79 -10.72 -19.26
C LYS A 73 27.12 -11.45 -19.10
N GLU A 74 27.56 -11.71 -17.87
CA GLU A 74 28.80 -12.45 -17.61
C GLU A 74 28.78 -13.84 -18.27
N ARG A 75 27.61 -14.49 -18.28
CA ARG A 75 27.41 -15.85 -18.81
C ARG A 75 26.76 -15.88 -20.19
N ALA A 76 26.74 -14.75 -20.91
CA ALA A 76 26.04 -14.60 -22.19
C ALA A 76 26.51 -15.60 -23.25
N SER A 77 27.82 -15.89 -23.28
CA SER A 77 28.45 -16.77 -24.26
C SER A 77 28.75 -18.18 -23.74
N LEU A 78 28.37 -18.52 -22.50
CA LEU A 78 28.63 -19.85 -21.91
C LEU A 78 27.62 -20.87 -22.44
N PRO A 79 27.99 -21.78 -23.37
CA PRO A 79 27.06 -22.74 -23.94
C PRO A 79 26.61 -23.76 -22.90
N THR A 80 25.35 -24.18 -22.98
CA THR A 80 24.77 -25.22 -22.12
C THR A 80 23.68 -25.97 -22.88
N LEU A 81 23.44 -27.22 -22.51
CA LEU A 81 22.32 -28.02 -23.02
C LEU A 81 20.98 -27.34 -22.69
N GLY A 82 20.12 -27.17 -23.69
CA GLY A 82 18.73 -26.77 -23.51
C GLY A 82 17.87 -27.95 -23.06
N PHE A 83 16.73 -27.67 -22.45
CA PHE A 83 15.82 -28.71 -21.97
C PHE A 83 14.37 -28.37 -22.30
N THR A 84 13.66 -29.33 -22.90
CA THR A 84 12.20 -29.33 -23.09
C THR A 84 11.68 -30.65 -22.55
N HIS A 85 10.58 -30.65 -21.80
CA HIS A 85 10.13 -31.84 -21.04
C HIS A 85 11.23 -32.42 -20.12
N PHE A 86 12.17 -31.57 -19.71
CA PHE A 86 13.36 -31.95 -18.95
C PHE A 86 14.26 -32.98 -19.66
N GLN A 87 14.12 -33.12 -20.98
CA GLN A 87 14.99 -33.92 -21.84
C GLN A 87 15.94 -33.03 -22.64
N PRO A 88 17.15 -33.51 -22.97
CA PRO A 88 18.10 -32.82 -23.83
C PRO A 88 17.48 -32.24 -25.11
N ALA A 89 17.72 -30.96 -25.36
CA ALA A 89 17.32 -30.26 -26.57
C ALA A 89 18.52 -29.49 -27.17
N GLN A 90 18.26 -28.65 -28.18
CA GLN A 90 19.29 -27.80 -28.79
C GLN A 90 19.99 -26.91 -27.77
N LEU A 91 21.25 -26.56 -28.06
CA LEU A 91 22.07 -25.73 -27.18
C LEU A 91 21.48 -24.32 -26.99
N THR A 92 21.70 -23.78 -25.81
CA THR A 92 21.48 -22.37 -25.47
C THR A 92 22.70 -21.85 -24.71
N THR A 93 22.63 -20.68 -24.09
CA THR A 93 23.63 -20.21 -23.14
C THR A 93 23.05 -20.04 -21.75
N VAL A 94 23.90 -20.13 -20.72
CA VAL A 94 23.48 -19.90 -19.33
C VAL A 94 22.89 -18.50 -19.18
N GLY A 95 23.52 -17.50 -19.81
CA GLY A 95 23.00 -16.13 -19.84
C GLY A 95 21.64 -16.02 -20.52
N LYS A 96 21.45 -16.64 -21.68
CA LYS A 96 20.14 -16.65 -22.36
C LYS A 96 19.05 -17.27 -21.49
N ARG A 97 19.35 -18.36 -20.78
CA ARG A 97 18.40 -18.98 -19.82
C ARG A 97 18.04 -18.00 -18.69
N CYS A 98 19.01 -17.29 -18.13
CA CYS A 98 18.76 -16.31 -17.08
C CYS A 98 17.86 -15.15 -17.55
N CYS A 99 18.00 -14.71 -18.81
CA CYS A 99 17.12 -13.69 -19.39
C CYS A 99 15.63 -14.08 -19.37
N LEU A 100 15.29 -15.38 -19.44
CA LEU A 100 13.89 -15.82 -19.32
C LEU A 100 13.36 -15.55 -17.90
N TRP A 101 14.16 -15.80 -16.87
CA TRP A 101 13.76 -15.48 -15.48
C TRP A 101 13.63 -13.97 -15.26
N ILE A 102 14.54 -13.18 -15.85
CA ILE A 102 14.50 -11.72 -15.77
C ILE A 102 13.24 -11.16 -16.43
N GLN A 103 12.80 -11.74 -17.56
CA GLN A 103 11.59 -11.31 -18.25
C GLN A 103 10.36 -11.35 -17.33
N ASP A 104 10.19 -12.42 -16.55
CA ASP A 104 9.10 -12.56 -15.58
C ASP A 104 9.17 -11.47 -14.51
N LEU A 105 10.36 -11.27 -13.92
CA LEU A 105 10.56 -10.25 -12.88
C LEU A 105 10.36 -8.82 -13.40
N CYS A 106 10.68 -8.55 -14.67
CA CYS A 106 10.39 -7.26 -15.30
C CYS A 106 8.88 -7.01 -15.43
N MET A 107 8.10 -8.04 -15.75
CA MET A 107 6.64 -7.95 -15.78
C MET A 107 6.08 -7.73 -14.36
N ASP A 108 6.62 -8.43 -13.35
CA ASP A 108 6.24 -8.21 -11.95
C ASP A 108 6.55 -6.78 -11.50
N LEU A 109 7.71 -6.24 -11.87
CA LEU A 109 8.10 -4.87 -11.54
C LEU A 109 7.13 -3.86 -12.13
N GLN A 110 6.71 -4.06 -13.38
CA GLN A 110 5.71 -3.21 -14.04
C GLN A 110 4.36 -3.28 -13.33
N ASN A 111 3.91 -4.48 -12.97
CA ASN A 111 2.64 -4.70 -12.28
C ASN A 111 2.63 -4.03 -10.90
N LEU A 112 3.67 -4.25 -10.08
CA LEU A 112 3.77 -3.64 -8.76
C LEU A 112 3.87 -2.12 -8.83
N LYS A 113 4.59 -1.59 -9.82
CA LYS A 113 4.69 -0.15 -10.03
C LYS A 113 3.32 0.42 -10.39
N ARG A 114 2.57 -0.24 -11.27
CA ARG A 114 1.21 0.15 -11.62
C ARG A 114 0.29 0.15 -10.40
N VAL A 115 0.28 -0.92 -9.60
CA VAL A 115 -0.53 -0.99 -8.37
C VAL A 115 -0.20 0.16 -7.42
N ARG A 116 1.09 0.48 -7.26
CA ARG A 116 1.56 1.58 -6.43
C ARG A 116 1.09 2.93 -6.95
N ASP A 117 1.24 3.18 -8.25
CA ASP A 117 0.94 4.47 -8.88
C ASP A 117 -0.58 4.71 -9.03
N ASP A 118 -1.36 3.65 -9.21
CA ASP A 118 -2.82 3.69 -9.34
C ASP A 118 -3.55 3.70 -7.98
N LEU A 119 -2.85 3.52 -6.85
CA LEU A 119 -3.46 3.45 -5.51
C LEU A 119 -4.06 4.80 -5.11
N ARG A 120 -5.36 4.82 -4.82
CA ARG A 120 -6.10 6.04 -4.43
C ARG A 120 -6.45 6.03 -2.97
N PHE A 121 -6.47 7.22 -2.36
CA PHE A 121 -6.91 7.40 -0.99
C PHE A 121 -8.43 7.24 -0.85
N ARG A 122 -8.88 6.74 0.31
CA ARG A 122 -10.31 6.74 0.66
C ARG A 122 -10.79 8.16 0.97
N GLY A 123 -10.02 8.91 1.77
CA GLY A 123 -10.38 10.25 2.22
C GLY A 123 -11.49 10.26 3.29
N VAL A 124 -12.32 11.29 3.29
CA VAL A 124 -13.39 11.53 4.28
C VAL A 124 -14.77 11.21 3.70
N LYS A 125 -15.19 9.94 3.79
CA LYS A 125 -16.41 9.44 3.13
C LYS A 125 -17.63 9.18 4.04
N GLY A 126 -17.49 9.37 5.35
CA GLY A 126 -18.55 9.04 6.32
C GLY A 126 -18.78 7.52 6.44
N THR A 127 -19.93 7.13 7.02
CA THR A 127 -20.26 5.72 7.31
C THR A 127 -20.60 4.93 6.05
N THR A 128 -21.35 5.54 5.13
CA THR A 128 -21.94 4.88 3.97
C THR A 128 -21.48 5.49 2.63
N GLY A 129 -20.41 6.28 2.64
CA GLY A 129 -19.87 6.91 1.44
C GLY A 129 -20.47 8.25 1.07
N THR A 130 -21.56 8.68 1.73
CA THR A 130 -22.34 9.88 1.36
C THR A 130 -21.83 11.18 1.98
N GLN A 131 -20.82 11.12 2.87
CA GLN A 131 -20.26 12.29 3.56
C GLN A 131 -21.25 13.09 4.44
N ALA A 132 -22.44 12.54 4.73
CA ALA A 132 -23.52 13.27 5.41
C ALA A 132 -23.13 13.90 6.75
N SER A 133 -22.27 13.24 7.55
CA SER A 133 -21.77 13.79 8.81
C SER A 133 -20.92 15.05 8.61
N PHE A 134 -20.10 15.09 7.57
CA PHE A 134 -19.29 16.26 7.23
C PHE A 134 -20.14 17.38 6.62
N LEU A 135 -21.12 17.03 5.78
CA LEU A 135 -22.05 18.00 5.22
C LEU A 135 -22.82 18.73 6.33
N GLN A 136 -23.27 17.98 7.35
CA GLN A 136 -23.91 18.56 8.53
C GLN A 136 -22.95 19.48 9.31
N LEU A 137 -21.68 19.09 9.49
CA LEU A 137 -20.68 19.92 10.16
C LEU A 137 -20.38 21.24 9.42
N PHE A 138 -20.55 21.25 8.10
CA PHE A 138 -20.38 22.44 7.27
C PHE A 138 -21.70 23.12 6.90
N GLU A 139 -22.79 22.84 7.63
CA GLU A 139 -24.09 23.50 7.45
C GLU A 139 -24.66 23.38 6.02
N GLY A 140 -24.39 22.27 5.33
CA GLY A 140 -24.87 22.03 3.96
C GLY A 140 -23.96 22.55 2.84
N ASP A 141 -22.74 23.00 3.15
CA ASP A 141 -21.78 23.47 2.16
C ASP A 141 -20.97 22.32 1.53
N ASP A 142 -21.44 21.82 0.38
CA ASP A 142 -20.78 20.74 -0.37
C ASP A 142 -19.35 21.10 -0.81
N HIS A 143 -19.08 22.36 -1.12
CA HIS A 143 -17.75 22.79 -1.57
C HIS A 143 -16.71 22.60 -0.46
N LYS A 144 -17.07 22.91 0.80
CA LYS A 144 -16.19 22.64 1.95
C LYS A 144 -15.96 21.15 2.18
N VAL A 145 -16.97 20.31 1.95
CA VAL A 145 -16.82 18.85 2.07
C VAL A 145 -15.84 18.32 1.01
N GLU A 146 -15.98 18.76 -0.25
CA GLU A 146 -15.03 18.40 -1.31
C GLU A 146 -13.62 18.91 -1.03
N GLN A 147 -13.50 20.13 -0.53
CA GLN A 147 -12.21 20.71 -0.18
C GLN A 147 -11.54 19.93 0.96
N LEU A 148 -12.30 19.54 1.99
CA LEU A 148 -11.80 18.70 3.08
C LEU A 148 -11.25 17.38 2.55
N ASP A 149 -11.96 16.73 1.63
CA ASP A 149 -11.50 15.47 1.03
C ASP A 149 -10.18 15.66 0.28
N LYS A 150 -10.09 16.69 -0.58
CA LYS A 150 -8.86 17.03 -1.31
C LYS A 150 -7.68 17.41 -0.41
N MET A 151 -7.94 17.95 0.78
CA MET A 151 -6.88 18.29 1.74
C MET A 151 -6.34 17.05 2.48
N VAL A 152 -7.14 16.00 2.63
CA VAL A 152 -6.75 14.75 3.31
C VAL A 152 -6.04 13.79 2.36
N THR A 153 -6.48 13.71 1.10
CA THR A 153 -5.98 12.78 0.06
C THR A 153 -4.81 13.34 -0.72
#